data_AF-A0A367KEL7-F1
#
_entry.id   AF-A0A367KEL7-F1
#
_cell.length_a   1.000
_cell.length_b   1.000
_cell.length_c   1.000
_cell.angle_alpha   90.00
_cell.angle_beta   90.00
_cell.angle_gamma   90.00
#
_symmetry.space_group_name_H-M   'P 1'
#
loop_
_entity.id
_entity.type
_entity.pdbx_description
1 polymer ?
#
loop_
_entity_poly.entity_id
_entity_poly.type
_entity_poly.pdbx_seq_one_letter_code
_entity_poly.pdbx_strand_id
1 'polypeptide(L)'
;MLVAYILVLKFECVHADPSCSKNAETIVCVNSVDGRNVRANVYIVAGKDRNSIPEYTVKVAMDKFMEGTCTYDKNSGYMLCVTKNQWRSSSWSGYINIEFACTNKLYTAYGADWKSRDYYCRNR
;
A
#
# COMPACT_ATOMS: atom_id res chain seq x y z
N MET A 1 43.77 20.63 -39.61
CA MET A 1 43.48 19.46 -38.74
C MET A 1 42.15 19.71 -38.06
N LEU A 2 41.09 18.99 -38.45
CA LEU A 2 39.77 19.11 -37.84
C LEU A 2 39.65 18.06 -36.73
N VAL A 3 39.61 18.51 -35.47
CA VAL A 3 39.41 17.63 -34.31
C VAL A 3 37.91 17.47 -34.11
N ALA A 4 37.37 16.32 -34.55
CA ALA A 4 35.98 15.95 -34.32
C ALA A 4 35.81 15.51 -32.86
N TYR A 5 35.14 16.33 -32.06
CA TYR A 5 34.71 15.95 -30.71
C TYR A 5 33.52 15.00 -30.80
N ILE A 6 33.74 13.72 -30.49
CA ILE A 6 32.69 12.73 -30.35
C ILE A 6 31.97 13.02 -29.02
N LEU A 7 30.79 13.64 -29.10
CA LEU A 7 29.90 13.87 -27.97
C LEU A 7 29.26 12.53 -27.59
N VAL A 8 29.82 11.84 -26.59
CA VAL A 8 29.23 10.61 -26.03
C VAL A 8 28.07 11.01 -25.11
N LEU A 9 26.86 11.10 -25.67
CA LEU A 9 25.63 11.21 -24.89
C LEU A 9 25.41 9.89 -24.14
N LYS A 10 25.74 9.87 -22.84
CA LYS A 10 25.29 8.82 -21.93
C LYS A 10 23.78 8.98 -21.74
N PHE A 11 23.00 8.31 -22.58
CA PHE A 11 21.61 8.03 -22.27
C PHE A 11 21.61 7.06 -21.10
N GLU A 12 21.42 7.57 -19.88
CA GLU A 12 20.97 6.74 -18.78
C GLU A 12 19.61 6.19 -19.20
N CYS A 13 19.59 4.93 -19.65
CA CYS A 13 18.35 4.19 -19.80
C CYS A 13 17.72 4.13 -18.41
N VAL A 14 16.80 5.06 -18.13
CA VAL A 14 15.87 4.97 -17.02
C VAL A 14 15.06 3.72 -17.32
N HIS A 15 15.53 2.58 -16.80
CA HIS A 15 14.77 1.35 -16.84
C HIS A 15 13.42 1.71 -16.22
N ALA A 16 12.35 1.62 -17.00
CA ALA A 16 11.01 1.82 -16.49
C ALA A 16 10.87 0.89 -15.29
N ASP A 17 10.80 1.46 -14.09
CA ASP A 17 10.62 0.67 -12.89
C ASP A 17 9.33 -0.13 -13.13
N PRO A 18 9.33 -1.48 -13.05
CA PRO A 18 8.09 -2.25 -13.16
C PRO A 18 7.04 -1.80 -12.13
N SER A 19 7.44 -0.99 -11.14
CA SER A 19 6.58 -0.28 -10.21
C SER A 19 5.80 0.93 -10.77
N CYS A 20 6.22 1.52 -11.90
CA CYS A 20 5.76 2.81 -12.44
C CYS A 20 4.32 2.89 -12.95
N SER A 21 3.62 1.78 -13.19
CA SER A 21 2.40 1.79 -14.01
C SER A 21 1.23 0.99 -13.44
N LYS A 22 1.37 0.44 -12.24
CA LYS A 22 0.34 -0.44 -11.65
C LYS A 22 0.03 -0.04 -10.23
N ASN A 23 -1.25 0.26 -10.01
CA ASN A 23 -1.82 0.36 -8.68
C ASN A 23 -1.88 -1.02 -8.01
N ALA A 24 -2.04 -1.05 -6.70
CA ALA A 24 -2.33 -2.25 -5.95
C ALA A 24 -3.71 -2.12 -5.29
N GLU A 25 -4.59 -3.05 -5.63
CA GLU A 25 -5.87 -3.20 -4.94
C GLU A 25 -5.64 -4.01 -3.68
N THR A 26 -6.06 -3.46 -2.56
CA THR A 26 -5.77 -4.02 -1.24
C THR A 26 -7.04 -4.09 -0.42
N ILE A 27 -7.23 -5.20 0.28
CA ILE A 27 -8.32 -5.43 1.22
C ILE A 27 -7.73 -5.45 2.63
N VAL A 28 -8.34 -4.71 3.55
CA VAL A 28 -8.00 -4.67 4.97
C VAL A 28 -9.11 -5.37 5.74
N CYS A 29 -8.78 -6.47 6.39
CA CYS A 29 -9.71 -7.26 7.19
C CYS A 29 -9.45 -7.03 8.67
N VAL A 30 -10.35 -6.34 9.38
CA VAL A 30 -10.17 -6.10 10.81
C VAL A 30 -10.40 -7.39 11.58
N ASN A 31 -9.42 -7.81 12.37
CA ASN A 31 -9.49 -9.00 13.21
C ASN A 31 -9.99 -8.64 14.61
N SER A 32 -9.46 -7.57 15.20
CA SER A 32 -9.80 -7.14 16.56
C SER A 32 -9.62 -5.64 16.73
N VAL A 33 -10.37 -5.07 17.68
CA VAL A 33 -10.30 -3.66 18.07
C VAL A 33 -10.24 -3.60 19.59
N ASP A 34 -9.30 -2.80 20.10
CA ASP A 34 -9.12 -2.52 21.52
C ASP A 34 -8.91 -1.01 21.71
N GLY A 35 -10.02 -0.29 21.89
CA GLY A 35 -10.05 1.17 21.93
C GLY A 35 -9.57 1.81 20.64
N ARG A 36 -8.32 2.30 20.64
CA ARG A 36 -7.65 2.90 19.48
C ARG A 36 -6.73 1.93 18.74
N ASN A 37 -6.51 0.73 19.28
CA ASN A 37 -5.69 -0.29 18.65
C ASN A 37 -6.54 -1.14 17.73
N VAL A 38 -6.18 -1.20 16.45
CA VAL A 38 -6.86 -1.99 15.43
C VAL A 38 -5.86 -3.01 14.90
N ARG A 39 -6.19 -4.29 15.01
CA ARG A 39 -5.41 -5.39 14.42
C ARG A 39 -6.14 -5.91 13.20
N ALA A 40 -5.44 -6.03 12.09
CA ALA A 40 -6.01 -6.37 10.81
C ALA A 40 -5.04 -7.19 9.96
N ASN A 41 -5.57 -7.92 8.99
CA ASN A 41 -4.80 -8.53 7.91
C ASN A 41 -4.99 -7.72 6.63
N VAL A 42 -3.90 -7.47 5.92
CA VAL A 42 -3.86 -6.72 4.67
C VAL A 42 -3.56 -7.68 3.53
N TYR A 43 -4.44 -7.73 2.54
CA TYR A 43 -4.35 -8.60 1.39
C TYR A 43 -4.24 -7.77 0.12
N ILE A 44 -3.18 -7.97 -0.66
CA ILE A 44 -3.09 -7.41 -2.00
C ILE A 44 -3.81 -8.38 -2.94
N VAL A 45 -4.85 -7.91 -3.61
CA VAL A 45 -5.81 -8.76 -4.32
C VAL A 45 -5.74 -8.62 -5.83
N ALA A 46 -5.22 -7.50 -6.33
CA ALA A 46 -4.98 -7.28 -7.75
C ALA A 46 -3.91 -6.22 -7.97
N GLY A 47 -3.43 -6.14 -9.22
CA GLY A 47 -2.45 -5.15 -9.65
C GLY A 47 -1.01 -5.60 -9.44
N LYS A 48 -0.24 -4.84 -8.66
CA LYS A 48 1.17 -5.08 -8.39
C LYS A 48 1.37 -6.30 -7.46
N ASP A 49 2.40 -7.11 -7.71
CA ASP A 49 2.72 -8.27 -6.87
C ASP A 49 3.11 -7.83 -5.45
N ARG A 50 2.64 -8.58 -4.44
CA ARG A 50 2.87 -8.28 -3.02
C ARG A 50 4.35 -8.10 -2.67
N ASN A 51 5.24 -8.89 -3.27
CA ASN A 51 6.67 -8.83 -2.95
C ASN A 51 7.38 -7.63 -3.60
N SER A 52 6.78 -7.07 -4.66
CA SER A 52 7.30 -5.89 -5.35
C SER A 52 6.90 -4.56 -4.69
N ILE A 53 6.03 -4.59 -3.67
CA ILE A 53 5.64 -3.41 -2.92
C ILE A 53 6.51 -3.30 -1.65
N PRO A 54 7.28 -2.21 -1.47
CA PRO A 54 8.01 -2.00 -0.24
C PRO A 54 7.06 -1.94 0.97
N GLU A 55 7.46 -2.59 2.06
CA GLU A 55 6.69 -2.63 3.31
C GLU A 55 6.34 -1.22 3.82
N TYR A 56 7.33 -0.32 3.76
CA TYR A 56 7.15 1.08 4.13
C TYR A 56 6.05 1.77 3.31
N THR A 57 5.92 1.44 2.02
CA THR A 57 4.90 2.06 1.15
C THR A 57 3.50 1.60 1.52
N VAL A 58 3.32 0.31 1.83
CA VAL A 58 2.05 -0.20 2.36
C VAL A 58 1.74 0.44 3.70
N LYS A 59 2.72 0.50 4.61
CA LYS A 59 2.58 1.16 5.92
C LYS A 59 2.08 2.59 5.79
N VAL A 60 2.68 3.43 4.94
CA VAL A 60 2.27 4.83 4.73
C VAL A 60 0.86 4.93 4.14
N ALA A 61 0.47 4.01 3.24
CA ALA A 61 -0.89 3.95 2.72
C ALA A 61 -1.90 3.62 3.83
N MET A 62 -1.56 2.68 4.72
CA MET A 62 -2.39 2.29 5.85
C MET A 62 -2.48 3.38 6.92
N ASP A 63 -1.40 4.11 7.20
CA ASP A 63 -1.41 5.27 8.10
C ASP A 63 -2.48 6.29 7.68
N LYS A 64 -2.56 6.57 6.36
CA LYS A 64 -3.57 7.47 5.79
C LYS A 64 -4.97 6.87 5.87
N PHE A 65 -5.13 5.62 5.45
CA PHE A 65 -6.44 4.95 5.36
C PHE A 65 -7.09 4.69 6.73
N MET A 66 -6.30 4.31 7.72
CA MET A 66 -6.74 4.05 9.10
C MET A 66 -6.81 5.33 9.94
N GLU A 67 -6.40 6.48 9.38
CA GLU A 67 -6.23 7.75 10.09
C GLU A 67 -5.42 7.57 11.38
N GLY A 68 -4.25 6.96 11.27
CA GLY A 68 -3.46 6.50 12.43
C GLY A 68 -1.98 6.26 12.13
N THR A 69 -1.32 5.60 13.08
CA THR A 69 0.05 5.10 12.91
C THR A 69 0.02 3.58 12.94
N CYS A 70 0.42 2.99 11.83
CA CYS A 70 0.39 1.56 11.58
C CYS A 70 1.77 0.95 11.53
N THR A 71 1.87 -0.30 11.97
CA THR A 71 2.92 -1.25 11.59
C THR A 71 2.33 -2.23 10.60
N TYR A 72 3.15 -2.69 9.65
CA TYR A 72 2.75 -3.68 8.66
C TYR A 72 3.91 -4.66 8.49
N ASP A 73 3.64 -5.95 8.65
CA ASP A 73 4.61 -7.01 8.34
C ASP A 73 4.27 -7.59 6.97
N LYS A 74 5.16 -7.38 6.00
CA LYS A 74 4.91 -7.83 4.63
C LYS A 74 4.82 -9.35 4.49
N ASN A 75 5.40 -10.14 5.40
CA ASN A 75 5.46 -11.59 5.28
C ASN A 75 4.15 -12.23 5.76
N SER A 76 3.65 -11.81 6.91
CA SER A 76 2.37 -12.29 7.44
C SER A 76 1.17 -11.53 6.86
N GLY A 77 1.36 -10.28 6.42
CA GLY A 77 0.28 -9.39 6.01
C GLY A 77 -0.43 -8.77 7.23
N TYR A 78 0.07 -9.05 8.43
CA TYR A 78 -0.48 -8.54 9.66
C TYR A 78 -0.18 -7.05 9.81
N MET A 79 -1.17 -6.34 10.34
CA MET A 79 -1.13 -4.91 10.59
C MET A 79 -1.66 -4.60 11.99
N LEU A 80 -0.96 -3.73 12.70
CA LEU A 80 -1.44 -3.09 13.93
C LEU A 80 -1.44 -1.58 13.72
N CYS A 81 -2.60 -0.95 13.90
CA CYS A 81 -2.74 0.50 13.82
C CYS A 81 -3.20 1.08 15.15
N VAL A 82 -2.58 2.19 15.53
CA VAL A 82 -3.08 3.08 16.58
C VAL A 82 -3.79 4.24 15.88
N THR A 83 -5.11 4.23 15.91
CA THR A 83 -5.96 5.22 15.25
C THR A 83 -6.08 6.48 16.08
N LYS A 84 -6.35 7.62 15.43
CA LYS A 84 -6.53 8.91 16.12
C LYS A 84 -7.72 8.88 17.10
N ASN A 85 -8.85 8.32 16.66
CA ASN A 85 -10.10 8.22 17.42
C ASN A 85 -10.40 6.77 17.80
N GLN A 86 -11.29 6.56 18.77
CA GLN A 86 -11.81 5.21 19.08
C GLN A 86 -12.40 4.58 17.82
N TRP A 87 -12.03 3.33 17.56
CA TRP A 87 -12.44 2.64 16.35
C TRP A 87 -13.77 1.92 16.53
N ARG A 88 -14.53 1.79 15.44
CA ARG A 88 -15.94 1.37 15.45
C ARG A 88 -16.15 -0.04 16.00
N SER A 89 -15.65 -1.05 15.28
CA SER A 89 -15.75 -2.46 15.68
C SER A 89 -14.83 -3.35 14.82
N SER A 90 -14.65 -4.60 15.23
CA SER A 90 -13.89 -5.62 14.52
C SER A 90 -14.65 -6.26 13.33
N SER A 91 -15.91 -5.89 13.12
CA SER A 91 -16.76 -6.44 12.06
C SER A 91 -16.68 -5.64 10.76
N TRP A 92 -15.58 -4.90 10.53
CA TRP A 92 -15.39 -4.08 9.34
C TRP A 92 -14.30 -4.63 8.43
N SER A 93 -14.49 -4.43 7.14
CA SER A 93 -13.46 -4.60 6.13
C SER A 93 -13.35 -3.33 5.29
N GLY A 94 -12.15 -3.06 4.81
CA GLY A 94 -11.80 -1.87 4.05
C GLY A 94 -11.25 -2.25 2.69
N TYR A 95 -11.59 -1.47 1.67
CA TYR A 95 -10.94 -1.56 0.35
C TYR A 95 -10.14 -0.29 0.08
N ILE A 96 -8.86 -0.47 -0.26
CA ILE A 96 -7.91 0.60 -0.52
C ILE A 96 -7.15 0.31 -1.83
N ASN A 97 -7.12 1.30 -2.71
CA ASN A 97 -6.36 1.31 -3.95
C ASN A 97 -5.11 2.19 -3.76
N ILE A 98 -3.93 1.59 -3.91
CA ILE A 98 -2.64 2.24 -3.67
C ILE A 98 -2.01 2.59 -5.02
N GLU A 99 -1.84 3.88 -5.30
CA GLU A 99 -1.14 4.38 -6.48
C GLU A 99 0.34 4.64 -6.18
N PHE A 100 1.23 4.15 -7.04
CA PHE A 100 2.68 4.24 -6.88
C PHE A 100 3.30 5.19 -7.89
N ALA A 101 4.24 6.02 -7.42
CA ALA A 101 5.14 6.76 -8.29
C ALA A 101 6.27 5.85 -8.80
N CYS A 102 6.86 6.23 -9.93
CA CYS A 102 8.07 5.65 -10.52
C CYS A 102 9.34 5.61 -9.65
N THR A 103 9.24 6.03 -8.39
CA THR A 103 10.34 6.11 -7.44
C THR A 103 10.10 5.23 -6.21
N ASN A 104 9.22 4.23 -6.33
CA ASN A 104 8.72 3.39 -5.22
C ASN A 104 8.03 4.17 -4.08
N LYS A 105 7.71 5.44 -4.33
CA LYS A 105 6.98 6.32 -3.40
C LYS A 105 5.47 6.16 -3.58
N LEU A 106 4.73 6.29 -2.49
CA LEU A 106 3.27 6.39 -2.53
C LEU A 106 2.87 7.71 -3.22
N TYR A 107 2.10 7.63 -4.30
CA TYR A 107 1.48 8.80 -4.91
C TYR A 107 0.21 9.16 -4.15
N THR A 108 -0.75 8.24 -4.12
CA THR A 108 -2.03 8.42 -3.42
C THR A 108 -2.57 7.09 -2.90
N ALA A 109 -3.31 7.15 -1.80
CA ALA A 109 -4.16 6.06 -1.34
C ALA A 109 -5.62 6.47 -1.56
N TYR A 110 -6.34 5.74 -2.40
CA TYR A 110 -7.77 5.92 -2.67
C TYR A 110 -8.56 4.76 -2.06
N GLY A 111 -9.87 4.94 -1.92
CA GLY A 111 -10.74 3.92 -1.34
C GLY A 111 -10.83 4.12 0.16
N ALA A 112 -11.88 4.83 0.57
CA ALA A 112 -12.36 4.88 1.95
C ALA A 112 -13.67 4.06 2.03
N ASP A 113 -13.76 2.95 1.29
CA ASP A 113 -14.94 2.11 1.35
C ASP A 113 -14.79 1.10 2.48
N TRP A 114 -15.46 1.41 3.58
CA TRP A 114 -15.59 0.56 4.74
C TRP A 114 -16.94 -0.17 4.67
N LYS A 115 -16.92 -1.48 4.73
CA LYS A 115 -18.10 -2.37 4.68
C LYS A 115 -18.08 -3.35 5.85
N SER A 116 -19.15 -4.14 5.99
CA SER A 116 -19.12 -5.30 6.88
C SER A 116 -17.97 -6.23 6.51
N ARG A 117 -17.38 -6.91 7.50
CA ARG A 117 -16.18 -7.75 7.31
C ARG A 117 -16.39 -8.80 6.22
N ASP A 118 -17.55 -9.44 6.20
CA ASP A 118 -17.89 -10.48 5.23
C ASP A 118 -18.02 -9.97 3.79
N TYR A 119 -18.09 -8.65 3.56
CA TYR A 119 -18.19 -8.12 2.22
C TYR A 119 -16.89 -8.34 1.42
N TYR A 120 -15.74 -7.97 1.99
CA TYR A 120 -14.45 -8.10 1.32
C TYR A 120 -13.62 -9.30 1.82
N CYS A 121 -13.84 -9.76 3.06
CA CYS A 121 -12.99 -10.77 3.70
C CYS A 121 -13.57 -12.18 3.68
N ARG A 122 -14.73 -12.40 3.05
CA ARG A 122 -15.31 -13.74 2.95
C ARG A 122 -14.38 -14.63 2.11
N ASN A 123 -13.88 -15.68 2.75
CA ASN A 123 -12.90 -16.65 2.21
C ASN A 123 -11.46 -16.11 2.02
N ARG A 124 -11.01 -15.16 2.85
CA ARG A 124 -9.63 -14.60 2.87
C ARG A 124 -8.91 -14.92 4.18
#